data_AF-A0A920I4B5-F1
#
_entry.id   AF-A0A920I4B5-F1
#
_cell.length_a   1.000
_cell.length_b   1.000
_cell.length_c   1.000
_cell.angle_alpha   90.00
_cell.angle_beta   90.00
_cell.angle_gamma   90.00
#
_symmetry.space_group_name_H-M   'P 1'
#
loop_
_entity.id
_entity.type
_entity.pdbx_description
1 polymer ?
#
loop_
_entity_poly.entity_id
_entity_poly.type
_entity_poly.pdbx_seq_one_letter_code
_entity_poly.pdbx_strand_id
1 'polypeptide(L)' 'MVRLAPIIRRQIWDGPATMKSAGQSILVVDKKHGLARLADHHVILAKGQVVWQGAGRAWASKDLMARYLGA' A
#
# COMPACT_ATOMS: atom_id res chain seq x y z
N MET A 1 -19.50 1.97 -10.23
CA MET A 1 -18.07 2.34 -10.32
C MET A 1 -17.87 3.72 -9.71
N VAL A 2 -17.70 3.81 -8.38
CA VAL A 2 -17.47 5.09 -7.68
C VAL A 2 -15.97 5.30 -7.58
N ARG A 3 -15.38 6.16 -8.44
CA ARG A 3 -14.01 6.60 -8.21
C ARG A 3 -14.07 7.71 -7.16
N LEU A 4 -13.58 7.41 -5.95
CA LEU A 4 -13.43 8.40 -4.89
C LEU A 4 -12.74 9.65 -5.43
N ALA A 5 -13.27 10.83 -5.11
CA ALA A 5 -12.67 12.09 -5.49
C ALA A 5 -11.22 12.19 -4.97
N PRO A 6 -10.29 12.86 -5.68
CA PRO A 6 -8.89 12.95 -5.27
C PRO A 6 -8.67 13.45 -3.84
N ILE A 7 -9.57 14.30 -3.34
CA ILE A 7 -9.53 14.82 -1.97
C ILE A 7 -9.93 13.77 -0.93
N ILE A 8 -10.96 12.97 -1.22
CA ILE A 8 -11.39 11.87 -0.35
C ILE A 8 -10.26 10.82 -0.25
N ARG A 9 -9.55 10.55 -1.35
CA ARG A 9 -8.36 9.69 -1.33
C ARG A 9 -7.27 10.20 -0.41
N ARG A 10 -7.05 11.52 -0.37
CA ARG A 10 -6.09 12.14 0.55
C ARG A 10 -6.47 11.92 2.01
N GLN A 11 -7.73 12.17 2.34
CA GLN A 11 -8.23 12.02 3.71
C GLN A 11 -8.19 10.56 4.21
N ILE A 12 -8.39 9.58 3.31
CA ILE A 12 -8.23 8.15 3.65
C ILE A 12 -6.80 7.84 4.12
N TRP A 13 -5.79 8.64 3.73
CA TRP A 13 -4.40 8.42 4.15
C TRP A 13 -4.09 8.96 5.56
N ASP A 14 -4.89 9.89 6.09
CA ASP A 14 -4.63 10.54 7.37
C ASP A 14 -4.98 9.63 8.56
N GLY A 15 -6.08 8.88 8.44
CA GLY A 15 -6.54 7.95 9.49
C GLY A 15 -5.49 6.87 9.83
N PRO A 16 -5.03 6.06 8.85
CA PRO A 16 -4.01 5.04 9.09
C PRO A 16 -2.68 5.61 9.57
N ALA A 17 -2.28 6.80 9.09
CA ALA A 17 -1.07 7.45 9.57
C ALA A 17 -1.15 7.82 11.06
N THR A 18 -2.32 8.33 11.49
CA THR A 18 -2.59 8.67 12.90
C THR A 18 -2.66 7.43 13.79
N MET A 19 -3.30 6.36 13.33
CA MET A 19 -3.33 5.08 14.06
C MET A 19 -1.92 4.50 14.22
N LYS A 20 -1.08 4.59 13.17
CA LYS A 20 0.31 4.13 13.20
C LYS A 20 1.13 4.92 14.22
N SER A 21 0.99 6.25 14.25
CA SER A 21 1.72 7.09 15.23
C SER A 21 1.26 6.84 16.67
N ALA A 22 0.02 6.39 16.87
CA ALA A 22 -0.50 5.94 18.16
C ALA A 22 -0.05 4.51 18.56
N GLY A 23 0.80 3.85 17.76
CA GLY A 23 1.35 2.53 18.07
C GLY A 23 0.44 1.36 17.71
N GLN A 24 -0.64 1.58 16.95
CA GLN A 24 -1.53 0.50 16.51
C GLN A 24 -0.92 -0.28 15.34
N SER A 25 -1.12 -1.60 15.37
CA SER A 25 -0.85 -2.46 14.21
C SER A 25 -1.97 -2.34 13.19
N ILE A 26 -1.61 -2.14 11.91
CA ILE A 26 -2.57 -1.91 10.83
C ILE A 26 -2.23 -2.85 9.67
N LEU A 27 -3.24 -3.62 9.23
CA LEU A 27 -3.17 -4.36 7.97
C LEU A 27 -3.94 -3.58 6.91
N VAL A 28 -3.24 -3.19 5.84
CA VAL A 28 -3.82 -2.47 4.72
C VAL A 28 -3.81 -3.35 3.47
N VAL A 29 -4.97 -3.48 2.83
CA VAL A 29 -5.12 -4.14 1.54
C VAL A 29 -5.55 -3.09 0.52
N ASP A 30 -4.70 -2.83 -0.46
CA ASP A 30 -4.98 -1.88 -1.55
C ASP A 30 -4.60 -2.50 -2.90
N LYS A 31 -5.41 -2.23 -3.92
CA LYS A 31 -5.14 -2.58 -5.33
C LYS A 31 -4.22 -1.55 -6.00
N LYS A 32 -4.08 -0.36 -5.41
CA LYS A 32 -3.19 0.72 -5.85
C LYS A 32 -2.08 0.91 -4.81
N HIS A 33 -0.92 1.38 -5.23
CA HIS A 33 0.27 1.48 -4.37
C HIS A 33 0.28 2.71 -3.45
N GLY A 34 -0.82 3.48 -3.39
CA GLY A 34 -0.85 4.77 -2.68
C GLY A 34 -0.67 4.64 -1.17
N LEU A 35 -1.22 3.56 -0.57
CA LEU A 35 -1.10 3.26 0.86
C LEU A 35 0.20 2.55 1.23
N ALA A 36 0.94 1.99 0.26
CA ALA A 36 2.15 1.23 0.53
C ALA A 36 3.17 2.08 1.30
N ARG A 37 3.31 3.37 1.00
CA ARG A 37 4.25 4.28 1.70
C ARG A 37 4.08 4.36 3.22
N LEU A 38 2.93 3.98 3.76
CA LEU A 38 2.67 3.99 5.21
C LEU A 38 3.07 2.68 5.88
N ALA A 39 3.21 1.60 5.12
CA ALA A 39 3.53 0.29 5.65
C ALA A 39 5.04 0.13 5.90
N ASP A 40 5.39 -0.57 6.97
CA ASP A 40 6.78 -0.95 7.27
C ASP A 40 7.16 -2.25 6.55
N HIS A 41 6.16 -3.10 6.32
CA HIS A 41 6.26 -4.38 5.64
C HIS A 41 5.27 -4.44 4.49
N HIS A 42 5.70 -5.06 3.40
CA HIS A 42 4.93 -5.14 2.17
C HIS A 42 4.88 -6.57 1.68
N VAL A 43 3.70 -6.98 1.24
CA VAL A 43 3.43 -8.29 0.66
C VAL A 43 2.66 -8.08 -0.63
N ILE A 44 3.09 -8.74 -1.70
CA ILE A 44 2.35 -8.78 -2.97
C ILE A 44 1.77 -10.17 -3.12
N LEU A 45 0.45 -10.22 -3.26
CA LEU A 45 -0.31 -11.44 -3.51
C LEU A 45 -0.73 -11.50 -4.98
N ALA A 46 -0.47 -12.62 -5.64
CA ALA A 46 -0.97 -12.91 -6.98
C ALA A 46 -1.51 -14.33 -7.01
N LYS A 47 -2.75 -14.50 -7.50
CA LYS A 47 -3.43 -15.82 -7.61
C LYS A 47 -3.40 -16.63 -6.30
N GLY A 48 -3.60 -15.96 -5.16
CA GLY A 48 -3.62 -16.61 -3.84
C GLY A 48 -2.24 -17.02 -3.31
N GLN A 49 -1.15 -16.56 -3.92
CA GLN A 49 0.22 -16.86 -3.52
C GLN A 49 1.00 -15.57 -3.24
N VAL A 50 1.90 -15.60 -2.24
CA VAL A 50 2.86 -14.52 -2.01
C VAL A 50 3.93 -14.59 -3.08
N VAL A 51 4.00 -13.58 -3.94
CA VAL A 51 5.00 -13.51 -5.02
C VAL A 51 6.15 -12.57 -4.71
N TRP A 52 5.99 -11.73 -3.70
CA TRP A 52 7.04 -10.87 -3.18
C TRP A 52 6.75 -10.41 -1.75
N GLN A 53 7.80 -10.23 -0.96
CA GLN A 53 7.76 -9.64 0.37
C GLN A 53 8.99 -8.76 0.58
N GLY A 54 8.84 -7.63 1.28
CA GLY A 54 9.94 -6.75 1.62
C GLY A 54 9.59 -5.75 2.71
N ALA A 55 10.60 -5.07 3.23
CA ALA A 55 10.46 -4.04 4.26
C ALA A 55 11.04 -2.70 3.80
N GLY A 56 10.59 -1.62 4.43
CA GLY A 56 11.11 -0.27 4.18
C GLY A 56 10.96 0.15 2.72
N ARG A 57 11.90 0.94 2.19
CA ARG A 57 11.77 1.56 0.85
C ARG A 57 11.91 0.61 -0.34
N ALA A 58 12.20 -0.67 -0.12
CA ALA A 58 12.42 -1.64 -1.19
C ALA A 58 11.19 -1.82 -2.12
N TRP A 59 9.99 -1.55 -1.61
CA TRP A 59 8.76 -1.61 -2.41
C TRP A 59 8.68 -0.55 -3.52
N ALA A 60 9.39 0.59 -3.38
CA ALA A 60 9.27 1.73 -4.28
C ALA A 60 10.10 1.61 -5.57
N SER A 61 10.71 0.43 -5.82
CA SER A 61 11.41 0.16 -7.08
C SER A 61 10.43 0.21 -8.26
N LYS A 62 10.75 1.03 -9.28
CA LYS A 62 9.95 1.13 -10.52
C LYS A 62 9.78 -0.23 -11.20
N ASP A 63 10.83 -1.05 -11.21
CA ASP A 63 10.79 -2.38 -11.82
C ASP A 63 9.85 -3.32 -11.09
N LEU A 64 9.81 -3.24 -9.75
CA LEU A 64 8.93 -4.05 -8.91
C LEU A 64 7.46 -3.67 -9.14
N MET A 65 7.18 -2.36 -9.21
CA MET A 65 5.85 -1.85 -9.50
C MET A 65 5.39 -2.28 -10.90
N ALA A 66 6.24 -2.11 -11.92
CA ALA A 66 5.92 -2.52 -13.29
C ALA A 66 5.66 -4.04 -13.37
N ARG A 67 6.48 -4.85 -12.71
CA ARG A 67 6.39 -6.32 -12.74
C ARG A 67 5.12 -6.87 -12.10
N TYR A 68 4.66 -6.28 -10.99
CA TYR A 68 3.56 -6.87 -10.20
C TYR A 68 2.26 -6.07 -10.18
N LEU A 69 2.32 -4.74 -10.40
CA LEU A 69 1.15 -3.86 -10.32
C LEU A 69 0.75 -3.29 -11.69
N GLY A 70 1.57 -3.48 -12.72
CA GLY A 70 1.37 -2.91 -14.05
C GLY A 70 1.80 -1.44 -14.15
N ALA A 71 1.79 -0.92 -15.37
CA ALA A 71 2.13 0.48 -15.69
C ALA A 71 1.04 1.47 -15.24
#